data_AF-A0A349AYS7-F1
#
_entry.id   AF-A0A349AYS7-F1
#
_cell.length_a   1.000
_cell.length_b   1.000
_cell.length_c   1.000
_cell.angle_alpha   90.00
_cell.angle_beta   90.00
_cell.angle_gamma   90.00
#
_symmetry.space_group_name_H-M   'P 1'
#
loop_
_entity.id
_entity.type
_entity.pdbx_description
1 polymer ?
#
loop_
_entity_poly.entity_id
_entity_poly.type
_entity_poly.pdbx_seq_one_letter_code
_entity_poly.pdbx_strand_id
1 'polypeptide(L)'
;AEAAEDPEAIRRFALRMNHEANRLSNLISELLDLTKVQDSGPLREPDEVSVDGVIHDAIDATRTVAGARNIQVSMAGTEGLTAYGDRGQLVTALSNLVANAVAYSPEGTRVAITTRADENQVEIGVTDQGIGIPEADLDRIFERFYRVDPARSRMTGGTGLGLSIVKHVVANHGGEISVWSIPNEGSTFTMKLPRTADAADLATAAPPVRHAGDKQASDDDPTDPDKPRGSIRLVS
;
A
#
# COMPACT_ATOMS: atom_id res chain seq x y z
N ALA A 1 47.01 0.84 -11.05
CA ALA A 1 47.04 2.22 -10.55
C ALA A 1 46.46 3.23 -11.57
N GLU A 2 45.71 2.81 -12.59
CA GLU A 2 45.19 3.71 -13.65
C GLU A 2 43.82 4.36 -13.36
N ALA A 3 43.12 3.96 -12.30
CA ALA A 3 41.79 4.50 -11.99
C ALA A 3 41.80 5.86 -11.25
N ALA A 4 42.98 6.38 -10.88
CA ALA A 4 43.11 7.55 -10.01
C ALA A 4 43.10 8.90 -10.77
N GLU A 5 43.26 8.91 -12.09
CA GLU A 5 43.42 10.14 -12.89
C GLU A 5 42.33 10.35 -13.94
N ASP A 6 41.37 9.43 -14.09
CA ASP A 6 40.24 9.60 -15.00
C ASP A 6 39.12 10.43 -14.32
N PRO A 7 38.87 11.69 -14.76
CA PRO A 7 37.83 12.54 -14.19
C PRO A 7 36.43 11.93 -14.33
N GLU A 8 36.19 11.11 -15.35
CA GLU A 8 34.92 10.41 -15.56
C GLU A 8 34.76 9.26 -14.55
N ALA A 9 35.83 8.50 -14.29
CA ALA A 9 35.86 7.48 -13.25
C ALA A 9 35.64 8.09 -11.86
N ILE A 10 36.31 9.21 -11.53
CA ILE A 10 36.14 9.91 -10.25
C ILE A 10 34.69 10.38 -10.08
N ARG A 11 34.09 10.97 -11.12
CA ARG A 11 32.68 11.40 -11.09
C ARG A 11 31.74 10.22 -10.89
N ARG A 12 31.98 9.09 -11.57
CA ARG A 12 31.17 7.86 -11.42
C ARG A 12 31.30 7.27 -10.02
N PHE A 13 32.51 7.25 -9.44
CA PHE A 13 32.74 6.82 -8.06
C PHE A 13 32.07 7.76 -7.05
N ALA A 14 32.18 9.08 -7.23
CA ALA A 14 31.52 10.07 -6.37
C ALA A 14 29.99 9.94 -6.41
N LEU A 15 29.41 9.73 -7.60
CA LEU A 15 27.97 9.47 -7.75
C LEU A 15 27.55 8.18 -7.04
N ARG A 16 28.33 7.10 -7.17
CA ARG A 16 28.07 5.83 -6.46
C ARG A 16 28.18 5.98 -4.94
N MET A 17 29.19 6.70 -4.44
CA MET A 17 29.34 6.98 -3.01
C MET A 17 28.16 7.80 -2.47
N ASN A 18 27.74 8.83 -3.20
CA ASN A 18 26.59 9.65 -2.81
C ASN A 18 25.28 8.82 -2.81
N HIS A 19 25.10 7.95 -3.80
CA HIS A 19 23.98 7.01 -3.83
C HIS A 19 23.98 6.09 -2.59
N GLU A 20 25.11 5.48 -2.25
CA GLU A 20 25.20 4.61 -1.07
C GLU A 20 25.08 5.38 0.25
N ALA A 21 25.57 6.62 0.33
CA ALA A 21 25.40 7.48 1.51
C ALA A 21 23.92 7.83 1.73
N ASN A 22 23.19 8.21 0.67
CA ASN A 22 21.74 8.46 0.76
C ASN A 22 20.98 7.19 1.13
N ARG A 23 21.37 6.04 0.59
CA ARG A 23 20.78 4.75 0.95
C ARG A 23 20.99 4.42 2.43
N LEU A 24 22.18 4.67 2.97
CA LEU A 24 22.46 4.49 4.41
C LEU A 24 21.68 5.47 5.28
N SER A 25 21.58 6.74 4.89
CA SER A 25 20.75 7.73 5.59
C SER A 25 19.28 7.32 5.63
N ASN A 26 18.73 6.84 4.51
CA ASN A 26 17.35 6.33 4.46
C ASN A 26 17.15 5.12 5.36
N LEU A 27 18.10 4.18 5.36
CA LEU A 27 18.08 3.02 6.26
C LEU A 27 18.07 3.43 7.74
N ILE A 28 18.88 4.44 8.11
CA ILE A 28 18.93 4.95 9.48
C ILE A 28 17.62 5.64 9.85
N SER A 29 17.09 6.51 8.97
CA SER A 29 15.82 7.19 9.20
C SER A 29 14.67 6.20 9.37
N GLU A 30 14.58 5.19 8.50
CA GLU A 30 13.54 4.17 8.60
C GLU A 30 13.69 3.27 9.83
N LEU A 31 14.92 2.98 10.26
CA LEU A 31 15.14 2.29 11.52
C LEU A 31 14.68 3.15 12.71
N LEU A 32 15.00 4.44 12.70
CA LEU A 32 14.55 5.38 13.74
C LEU A 32 13.01 5.49 13.75
N ASP A 33 12.37 5.57 12.59
CA ASP A 33 10.91 5.61 12.49
C ASP A 33 10.31 4.31 13.02
N LEU A 34 10.89 3.17 12.66
CA LEU A 34 10.47 1.88 13.22
C LEU A 34 10.63 1.85 14.75
N THR A 35 11.74 2.35 15.30
CA THR A 35 11.92 2.41 16.77
C THR A 35 10.91 3.33 17.44
N LYS A 36 10.61 4.49 16.85
CA LYS A 36 9.61 5.42 17.39
C LYS A 36 8.23 4.78 17.40
N VAL A 37 7.82 4.17 16.28
CA VAL A 37 6.50 3.56 16.17
C VAL A 37 6.38 2.32 17.08
N GLN A 38 7.47 1.58 17.33
CA GLN A 38 7.49 0.48 18.30
C GLN A 38 7.43 0.94 19.76
N ASP A 39 8.12 2.03 20.11
CA ASP A 39 8.20 2.53 21.49
C ASP A 39 6.93 3.32 21.88
N SER A 40 6.13 3.74 20.89
CA SER A 40 4.91 4.54 21.10
C SER A 40 3.80 3.81 21.87
N GLY A 41 3.82 2.48 21.94
CA GLY A 41 2.70 1.69 22.50
C GLY A 41 1.35 1.97 21.78
N PRO A 42 0.24 1.41 22.29
CA PRO A 42 -1.10 1.76 21.80
C PRO A 42 -1.30 3.28 21.89
N LEU A 43 -1.97 3.87 20.89
CA LEU A 43 -2.34 5.30 20.88
C LEU A 43 -3.03 5.63 22.20
N ARG A 44 -2.35 6.38 23.07
CA ARG A 44 -2.85 6.66 24.42
C ARG A 44 -4.02 7.65 24.37
N GLU A 45 -4.01 8.57 23.41
CA GLU A 45 -5.06 9.54 23.12
C GLU A 45 -5.08 9.80 21.60
N PRO A 46 -5.92 9.11 20.82
CA PRO A 46 -6.00 9.37 19.38
C PRO A 46 -6.73 10.69 19.12
N ASP A 47 -6.11 11.58 18.33
CA ASP A 47 -6.70 12.83 17.91
C ASP A 47 -7.62 12.63 16.69
N GLU A 48 -8.59 13.51 16.50
CA GLU A 48 -9.32 13.57 15.23
C GLU A 48 -8.42 14.17 14.14
N VAL A 49 -8.10 13.37 13.13
CA VAL A 49 -7.18 13.72 12.03
C VAL A 49 -7.93 13.85 10.71
N SER A 50 -7.73 14.98 10.02
CA SER A 50 -8.21 15.17 8.64
C SER A 50 -7.48 14.23 7.66
N VAL A 51 -8.25 13.40 6.97
CA VAL A 51 -7.74 12.45 5.96
C VAL A 51 -7.16 13.19 4.76
N ASP A 52 -7.84 14.24 4.29
CA ASP A 52 -7.36 15.07 3.17
C ASP A 52 -6.02 15.71 3.51
N GLY A 53 -5.87 16.21 4.74
CA GLY A 53 -4.61 16.78 5.22
C GLY A 53 -3.46 15.76 5.25
N VAL A 54 -3.75 14.50 5.63
CA VAL A 54 -2.76 13.41 5.59
C VAL A 54 -2.37 13.09 4.15
N ILE A 55 -3.33 13.07 3.23
CA ILE A 55 -3.09 12.80 1.80
C ILE A 55 -2.24 13.90 1.18
N HIS A 56 -2.56 15.17 1.44
CA HIS A 56 -1.78 16.30 0.93
C HIS A 56 -0.32 16.24 1.40
N ASP A 57 -0.08 16.01 2.68
CA ASP A 57 1.28 15.89 3.21
C ASP A 57 2.04 14.71 2.59
N ALA A 58 1.38 13.58 2.36
CA ALA A 58 2.00 12.42 1.74
C ALA A 58 2.34 12.64 0.25
N ILE A 59 1.46 13.34 -0.48
CA ILE A 59 1.73 13.78 -1.86
C ILE A 59 2.92 14.73 -1.88
N ASP A 60 2.98 15.69 -0.96
CA ASP A 60 4.07 16.66 -0.89
C ASP A 60 5.41 16.01 -0.54
N ALA A 61 5.42 15.05 0.39
CA ALA A 61 6.60 14.27 0.76
C ALA A 61 7.18 13.47 -0.43
N THR A 62 6.33 13.06 -1.38
CA THR A 62 6.74 12.23 -2.53
C THR A 62 6.87 13.00 -3.84
N ARG A 63 6.51 14.29 -3.85
CA ARG A 63 6.44 15.15 -5.05
C ARG A 63 7.74 15.18 -5.86
N THR A 64 8.89 15.31 -5.19
CA THR A 64 10.20 15.38 -5.87
C THR A 64 10.52 14.08 -6.62
N VAL A 65 10.30 12.93 -5.98
CA VAL A 65 10.60 11.60 -6.57
C VAL A 65 9.59 11.27 -7.67
N ALA A 66 8.31 11.58 -7.47
CA ALA A 66 7.28 11.42 -8.50
C ALA A 66 7.56 12.29 -9.74
N GLY A 67 7.90 13.57 -9.52
CA GLY A 67 8.25 14.51 -10.59
C GLY A 67 9.48 14.09 -11.40
N ALA A 68 10.53 13.58 -10.73
CA ALA A 68 11.72 13.06 -11.40
C ALA A 68 11.42 11.88 -12.36
N ARG A 69 10.34 11.14 -12.11
CA ARG A 69 9.88 10.00 -12.92
C ARG A 69 8.68 10.33 -13.82
N ASN A 70 8.27 11.60 -13.85
CA ASN A 70 7.07 12.06 -14.56
C ASN A 70 5.80 11.28 -14.17
N ILE A 71 5.68 10.88 -12.91
CA ILE A 71 4.51 10.17 -12.39
C ILE A 71 3.52 11.18 -11.81
N GLN A 72 2.27 11.12 -12.25
CA GLN A 72 1.20 11.96 -11.73
C GLN A 72 0.58 11.30 -10.49
N VAL A 73 0.51 12.02 -9.38
CA VAL A 73 -0.23 11.58 -8.19
C VAL A 73 -1.54 12.36 -8.12
N SER A 74 -2.66 11.65 -8.09
CA SER A 74 -4.00 12.27 -8.05
C SER A 74 -4.82 11.75 -6.88
N MET A 75 -5.63 12.61 -6.28
CA MET A 75 -6.62 12.24 -5.25
C MET A 75 -8.02 12.21 -5.86
N ALA A 76 -8.85 11.25 -5.45
CA ALA A 76 -10.27 11.16 -5.80
C ALA A 76 -11.05 10.50 -4.66
N GLY A 77 -12.38 10.66 -4.66
CA GLY A 77 -13.25 9.99 -3.68
C GLY A 77 -13.99 10.96 -2.78
N THR A 78 -14.32 10.51 -1.57
CA THR A 78 -15.03 11.32 -0.57
C THR A 78 -14.06 12.25 0.15
N GLU A 79 -14.34 13.55 0.11
CA GLU A 79 -13.59 14.60 0.81
C GLU A 79 -14.15 14.87 2.21
N GLY A 80 -13.38 15.55 3.06
CA GLY A 80 -13.81 15.98 4.39
C GLY A 80 -13.91 14.84 5.41
N LEU A 81 -13.22 13.72 5.16
CA LEU A 81 -13.21 12.58 6.07
C LEU A 81 -12.25 12.81 7.25
N THR A 82 -12.62 12.27 8.40
CA THR A 82 -11.78 12.23 9.59
C THR A 82 -11.57 10.79 10.07
N ALA A 83 -10.39 10.55 10.63
CA ALA A 83 -10.00 9.29 11.28
C ALA A 83 -9.35 9.60 12.62
N TYR A 84 -9.46 8.68 13.59
CA TYR A 84 -8.83 8.85 14.90
C TYR A 84 -7.42 8.28 14.91
N GLY A 85 -6.42 9.06 15.32
CA GLY A 85 -5.04 8.61 15.25
C GLY A 85 -3.96 9.63 15.58
N ASP A 86 -2.71 9.24 15.30
CA ASP A 86 -1.56 10.13 15.25
C ASP A 86 -1.31 10.57 13.81
N ARG A 87 -1.45 11.88 13.55
CA ARG A 87 -1.28 12.45 12.20
C ARG A 87 0.09 12.14 11.61
N GLY A 88 1.16 12.20 12.40
CA GLY A 88 2.52 11.97 11.92
C GLY A 88 2.73 10.52 11.45
N GLN A 89 2.23 9.56 12.23
CA GLN A 89 2.26 8.14 11.88
C GLN A 89 1.44 7.87 10.62
N LEU A 90 0.24 8.42 10.50
CA LEU A 90 -0.61 8.26 9.31
C LEU A 90 0.04 8.85 8.05
N VAL A 91 0.63 10.06 8.14
CA VAL A 91 1.41 10.65 7.03
C VAL A 91 2.58 9.75 6.66
N THR A 92 3.28 9.20 7.64
CA THR A 92 4.41 8.28 7.40
C THR A 92 3.95 7.02 6.67
N ALA A 93 2.85 6.40 7.10
CA ALA A 93 2.31 5.21 6.45
C ALA A 93 1.88 5.50 5.01
N LEU A 94 1.10 6.55 4.79
CA LEU A 94 0.62 6.89 3.45
C LEU A 94 1.77 7.29 2.52
N SER A 95 2.75 8.04 3.01
CA SER A 95 3.95 8.40 2.23
C SER A 95 4.73 7.17 1.79
N ASN A 96 4.83 6.14 2.65
CA ASN A 96 5.46 4.87 2.30
C ASN A 96 4.70 4.13 1.18
N LEU A 97 3.35 4.13 1.22
CA LEU A 97 2.54 3.55 0.15
C LEU A 97 2.72 4.30 -1.17
N VAL A 98 2.65 5.63 -1.14
CA VAL A 98 2.82 6.46 -2.35
C VAL A 98 4.24 6.34 -2.90
N ALA A 99 5.27 6.31 -2.04
CA ALA A 99 6.66 6.11 -2.46
C ALA A 99 6.86 4.75 -3.12
N ASN A 100 6.25 3.68 -2.60
CA ASN A 100 6.28 2.36 -3.23
C ASN A 100 5.58 2.39 -4.59
N ALA A 101 4.38 2.95 -4.66
CA ALA A 101 3.64 3.10 -5.92
C ALA A 101 4.46 3.83 -6.98
N VAL A 102 5.11 4.95 -6.60
CA VAL A 102 6.00 5.71 -7.47
C VAL A 102 7.24 4.90 -7.86
N ALA A 103 7.85 4.15 -6.93
CA ALA A 103 9.08 3.40 -7.17
C ALA A 103 8.88 2.18 -8.10
N TYR A 104 7.73 1.51 -8.02
CA TYR A 104 7.46 0.29 -8.79
C TYR A 104 6.64 0.53 -10.07
N SER A 105 6.17 1.77 -10.30
CA SER A 105 5.53 2.17 -11.55
C SER A 105 6.52 2.53 -12.66
N PRO A 106 6.18 2.29 -13.94
CA PRO A 106 6.90 2.87 -15.08
C PRO A 106 6.85 4.41 -15.07
N GLU A 107 7.80 5.05 -15.73
CA GLU A 107 7.81 6.51 -15.89
C GLU A 107 6.62 6.99 -16.75
N GLY A 108 6.10 8.18 -16.47
CA GLY A 108 4.97 8.75 -17.22
C GLY A 108 3.59 8.19 -16.85
N THR A 109 3.49 7.34 -15.83
CA THR A 109 2.24 6.71 -15.37
C THR A 109 1.55 7.53 -14.28
N ARG A 110 0.45 6.99 -13.73
CA ARG A 110 -0.33 7.61 -12.66
C ARG A 110 -0.36 6.74 -11.41
N VAL A 111 -0.29 7.39 -10.25
CA VAL A 111 -0.66 6.84 -8.94
C VAL A 111 -1.95 7.54 -8.48
N ALA A 112 -2.97 6.76 -8.15
CA ALA A 112 -4.26 7.28 -7.70
C ALA A 112 -4.47 6.98 -6.21
N ILE A 113 -4.79 8.01 -5.44
CA ILE A 113 -5.21 7.92 -4.05
C ILE A 113 -6.73 8.05 -4.00
N THR A 114 -7.42 7.05 -3.48
CA THR A 114 -8.88 7.02 -3.39
C THR A 114 -9.34 6.99 -1.95
N THR A 115 -10.31 7.83 -1.60
CA THR A 115 -10.95 7.82 -0.28
C THR A 115 -12.40 7.37 -0.37
N ARG A 116 -12.82 6.57 0.59
CA ARG A 116 -14.24 6.26 0.84
C ARG A 116 -14.45 6.04 2.32
N ALA A 117 -15.69 6.13 2.78
CA ALA A 117 -16.02 5.84 4.16
C ALA A 117 -17.39 5.16 4.25
N ASP A 118 -17.54 4.35 5.28
CA ASP A 118 -18.84 3.94 5.80
C ASP A 118 -19.05 4.53 7.21
N GLU A 119 -20.05 4.05 7.95
CA GLU A 119 -20.35 4.54 9.30
C GLU A 119 -19.21 4.32 10.31
N ASN A 120 -18.41 3.27 10.12
CA ASN A 120 -17.44 2.79 11.11
C ASN A 120 -15.99 3.04 10.69
N GLN A 121 -15.69 3.10 9.39
CA GLN A 121 -14.31 3.13 8.88
C GLN A 121 -14.12 4.11 7.72
N VAL A 122 -12.91 4.67 7.65
CA VAL A 122 -12.38 5.33 6.45
C VAL A 122 -11.46 4.37 5.75
N GLU A 123 -11.57 4.29 4.43
CA GLU A 123 -10.63 3.59 3.58
C GLU A 123 -9.84 4.56 2.71
N ILE A 124 -8.51 4.36 2.69
CA ILE A 124 -7.56 5.09 1.85
C ILE A 124 -6.85 4.07 0.97
N GLY A 125 -7.18 4.09 -0.32
CA GLY A 125 -6.57 3.25 -1.36
C GLY A 125 -5.45 3.97 -2.10
N VAL A 126 -4.33 3.30 -2.35
CA VAL A 126 -3.25 3.77 -3.23
C VAL A 126 -3.08 2.77 -4.36
N THR A 127 -3.44 3.20 -5.57
CA THR A 127 -3.41 2.39 -6.80
C THR A 127 -2.25 2.83 -7.68
N ASP A 128 -1.45 1.88 -8.14
CA ASP A 128 -0.32 2.08 -9.04
C ASP A 128 -0.50 1.29 -10.35
N GLN A 129 0.30 1.64 -11.37
CA GLN A 129 0.34 0.94 -12.66
C GLN A 129 1.68 0.19 -12.83
N GLY A 130 2.18 -0.35 -11.72
CA GLY A 130 3.48 -0.98 -11.62
C GLY A 130 3.54 -2.41 -12.10
N ILE A 131 4.66 -3.05 -11.75
CA ILE A 131 4.93 -4.45 -12.09
C ILE A 131 4.02 -5.46 -11.39
N GLY A 132 3.19 -5.02 -10.45
CA GLY A 132 2.40 -5.90 -9.60
C GLY A 132 3.23 -6.80 -8.70
N ILE A 133 2.54 -7.67 -7.98
CA ILE A 133 3.09 -8.57 -6.96
C ILE A 133 2.55 -9.97 -7.26
N PRO A 134 3.41 -11.00 -7.37
CA PRO A 134 2.97 -12.38 -7.52
C PRO A 134 2.15 -12.83 -6.31
N GLU A 135 1.14 -13.67 -6.52
CA GLU A 135 0.23 -14.15 -5.47
C GLU A 135 0.98 -14.81 -4.30
N ALA A 136 2.02 -15.59 -4.60
CA ALA A 136 2.85 -16.26 -3.60
C ALA A 136 3.61 -15.31 -2.66
N ASP A 137 3.73 -14.03 -3.03
CA ASP A 137 4.45 -13.02 -2.26
C ASP A 137 3.51 -12.13 -1.42
N LEU A 138 2.21 -12.11 -1.71
CA LEU A 138 1.25 -11.16 -1.11
C LEU A 138 1.20 -11.24 0.42
N ASP A 139 1.34 -12.43 1.00
CA ASP A 139 1.35 -12.59 2.46
C ASP A 139 2.64 -12.07 3.11
N ARG A 140 3.73 -12.05 2.33
CA ARG A 140 5.10 -11.82 2.80
C ARG A 140 5.56 -10.39 2.58
N ILE A 141 4.93 -9.61 1.69
CA ILE A 141 5.32 -8.22 1.41
C ILE A 141 5.27 -7.30 2.63
N PHE A 142 4.53 -7.68 3.67
CA PHE A 142 4.48 -6.96 4.94
C PHE A 142 5.51 -7.42 5.97
N GLU A 143 6.26 -8.50 5.69
CA GLU A 143 7.38 -8.93 6.51
C GLU A 143 8.53 -7.92 6.44
N ARG A 144 9.22 -7.75 7.57
CA ARG A 144 10.37 -6.84 7.64
C ARG A 144 11.50 -7.35 6.74
N PHE A 145 12.10 -6.43 5.99
CA PHE A 145 13.21 -6.69 5.06
C PHE A 145 12.84 -7.60 3.89
N TYR A 146 11.57 -8.01 3.75
CA TYR A 146 11.13 -8.84 2.64
C TYR A 146 11.04 -8.05 1.34
N ARG A 147 11.46 -8.69 0.24
CA ARG A 147 11.50 -8.10 -1.10
C ARG A 147 11.26 -9.19 -2.12
N VAL A 148 10.30 -8.95 -3.02
CA VAL A 148 9.97 -9.87 -4.13
C VAL A 148 11.15 -10.06 -5.09
N ASP A 149 11.87 -8.98 -5.44
CA ASP A 149 13.09 -9.04 -6.25
C ASP A 149 14.21 -8.14 -5.67
N PRO A 150 15.21 -8.73 -4.98
CA PRO A 150 16.35 -8.00 -4.42
C PRO A 150 17.26 -7.33 -5.46
N ALA A 151 17.30 -7.81 -6.71
CA ALA A 151 18.15 -7.25 -7.75
C ALA A 151 17.58 -5.92 -8.27
N ARG A 152 16.28 -5.90 -8.56
CA ARG A 152 15.58 -4.70 -9.03
C ARG A 152 15.48 -3.63 -7.95
N SER A 153 15.25 -4.07 -6.71
CA SER A 153 15.02 -3.15 -5.60
C SER A 153 16.33 -2.46 -5.13
N ARG A 154 17.52 -3.02 -5.43
CA ARG A 154 18.81 -2.31 -5.24
C ARG A 154 18.91 -1.05 -6.09
N MET A 155 18.28 -1.03 -7.27
CA MET A 155 18.23 0.14 -8.14
C MET A 155 17.23 1.19 -7.65
N THR A 156 16.14 0.77 -6.99
CA THR A 156 15.14 1.69 -6.41
C THR A 156 15.47 2.13 -4.99
N GLY A 157 16.55 1.60 -4.38
CA GLY A 157 17.03 2.01 -3.07
C GLY A 157 16.21 1.50 -1.87
N GLY A 158 15.23 0.62 -2.09
CA GLY A 158 14.33 0.14 -1.03
C GLY A 158 15.02 -0.71 0.04
N THR A 159 14.60 -0.55 1.28
CA THR A 159 15.13 -1.25 2.47
C THR A 159 14.35 -2.52 2.82
N GLY A 160 13.10 -2.62 2.34
CA GLY A 160 12.13 -3.64 2.75
C GLY A 160 11.41 -3.35 4.08
N LEU A 161 11.52 -2.13 4.63
CA LEU A 161 10.84 -1.75 5.87
C LEU A 161 9.52 -1.01 5.64
N GLY A 162 9.37 -0.29 4.52
CA GLY A 162 8.21 0.59 4.28
C GLY A 162 6.85 -0.07 4.52
N LEU A 163 6.55 -1.22 3.91
CA LEU A 163 5.26 -1.91 4.10
C LEU A 163 5.08 -2.48 5.51
N SER A 164 6.17 -2.84 6.20
CA SER A 164 6.10 -3.27 7.59
C SER A 164 5.78 -2.11 8.55
N ILE A 165 6.27 -0.90 8.24
CA ILE A 165 5.92 0.34 8.95
C ILE A 165 4.44 0.64 8.74
N VAL A 166 3.95 0.55 7.49
CA VAL A 166 2.52 0.75 7.18
C VAL A 166 1.65 -0.22 7.99
N LYS A 167 1.96 -1.53 7.94
CA LYS A 167 1.20 -2.54 8.67
C LYS A 167 1.18 -2.27 10.17
N HIS A 168 2.31 -1.87 10.76
CA HIS A 168 2.39 -1.55 12.17
C HIS A 168 1.58 -0.29 12.52
N VAL A 169 1.74 0.80 11.76
CA VAL A 169 0.99 2.04 11.98
C VAL A 169 -0.50 1.77 11.91
N VAL A 170 -0.97 1.12 10.85
CA VAL A 170 -2.41 0.81 10.66
C VAL A 170 -2.93 -0.06 11.80
N ALA A 171 -2.19 -1.10 12.20
CA ALA A 171 -2.57 -1.94 13.34
C ALA A 171 -2.59 -1.15 14.68
N ASN A 172 -1.64 -0.25 14.90
CA ASN A 172 -1.60 0.60 16.10
C ASN A 172 -2.79 1.58 16.16
N HIS A 173 -3.40 1.87 15.02
CA HIS A 173 -4.62 2.65 14.87
C HIS A 173 -5.90 1.81 14.91
N GLY A 174 -5.79 0.51 15.21
CA GLY A 174 -6.96 -0.38 15.22
C GLY A 174 -7.54 -0.69 13.83
N GLY A 175 -6.75 -0.43 12.79
CA GLY A 175 -7.13 -0.60 11.40
C GLY A 175 -6.62 -1.89 10.77
N GLU A 176 -6.92 -2.03 9.48
CA GLU A 176 -6.46 -3.15 8.64
C GLU A 176 -5.80 -2.61 7.36
N ILE A 177 -4.72 -3.25 6.92
CA ILE A 177 -4.12 -3.01 5.59
C ILE A 177 -4.38 -4.24 4.72
N SER A 178 -4.85 -3.99 3.49
CA SER A 178 -5.05 -5.03 2.48
C SER A 178 -4.35 -4.66 1.18
N VAL A 179 -4.11 -5.66 0.33
CA VAL A 179 -3.49 -5.49 -0.98
C VAL A 179 -4.25 -6.30 -2.01
N TRP A 180 -4.44 -5.71 -3.18
CA TRP A 180 -4.83 -6.40 -4.40
C TRP A 180 -3.78 -6.11 -5.46
N SER A 181 -3.33 -7.12 -6.19
CA SER A 181 -2.28 -6.93 -7.20
C SER A 181 -2.37 -7.98 -8.28
N ILE A 182 -2.08 -7.58 -9.52
CA ILE A 182 -1.91 -8.47 -10.65
C ILE A 182 -0.55 -8.18 -11.28
N PRO A 183 0.30 -9.21 -11.50
CA PRO A 183 1.58 -9.03 -12.18
C PRO A 183 1.43 -8.30 -13.52
N ASN A 184 2.19 -7.21 -13.67
CA ASN A 184 2.23 -6.30 -14.82
C ASN A 184 0.98 -5.43 -15.05
N GLU A 185 -0.01 -5.44 -14.16
CA GLU A 185 -1.14 -4.52 -14.21
C GLU A 185 -1.09 -3.44 -13.11
N GLY A 186 -0.44 -3.77 -11.99
CA GLY A 186 -0.23 -2.84 -10.87
C GLY A 186 -0.72 -3.41 -9.54
N SER A 187 -0.77 -2.55 -8.53
CA SER A 187 -1.25 -2.91 -7.20
C SER A 187 -2.16 -1.84 -6.62
N THR A 188 -3.03 -2.25 -5.70
CA THR A 188 -3.85 -1.37 -4.87
C THR A 188 -3.64 -1.76 -3.42
N PHE A 189 -3.07 -0.85 -2.63
CA PHE A 189 -2.96 -0.99 -1.19
C PHE A 189 -4.07 -0.19 -0.53
N THR A 190 -4.82 -0.78 0.40
CA THR A 190 -5.95 -0.13 1.06
C THR A 190 -5.77 -0.16 2.57
N MET A 191 -5.57 1.01 3.17
CA MET A 191 -5.63 1.21 4.61
C MET A 191 -7.08 1.43 5.03
N LYS A 192 -7.53 0.73 6.06
CA LYS A 192 -8.83 0.93 6.72
C LYS A 192 -8.58 1.41 8.13
N LEU A 193 -9.18 2.53 8.52
CA LEU A 193 -8.98 3.17 9.82
C LEU A 193 -10.34 3.40 10.48
N PRO A 194 -10.48 3.15 11.80
CA PRO A 194 -11.70 3.46 12.53
C PRO A 194 -12.06 4.96 12.49
N ARG A 195 -13.37 5.24 12.39
CA ARG A 195 -13.95 6.59 12.45
C ARG A 195 -14.32 7.03 13.86
N THR A 196 -14.31 6.11 14.81
CA THR A 196 -14.68 6.37 16.20
C THR A 196 -13.55 5.93 17.12
N ALA A 197 -13.30 6.70 18.17
CA ALA A 197 -12.30 6.38 19.19
C ALA A 197 -12.71 5.20 20.10
N ASP A 198 -13.87 4.57 19.87
CA ASP A 198 -14.34 3.46 20.69
C ASP A 198 -13.45 2.24 20.52
N ALA A 199 -12.52 2.10 21.48
CA ALA A 199 -11.58 0.99 21.61
C ALA A 199 -12.25 -0.38 21.83
N ALA A 200 -13.59 -0.42 21.92
CA ALA A 200 -14.37 -1.62 22.21
C ALA A 200 -14.59 -2.55 21.00
N ASP A 201 -14.51 -2.05 19.76
CA ASP A 201 -14.63 -2.87 18.55
C ASP A 201 -13.27 -3.40 18.03
N LEU A 202 -12.16 -3.01 18.67
CA LEU A 202 -10.79 -3.32 18.25
C LEU A 202 -10.37 -4.80 18.44
N ALA A 203 -11.23 -5.63 19.05
CA ALA A 203 -10.92 -7.03 19.38
C ALA A 203 -11.74 -8.07 18.59
N THR A 204 -12.68 -7.68 17.71
CA THR A 204 -13.59 -8.65 17.06
C THR A 204 -13.41 -8.80 15.55
N ALA A 205 -12.63 -7.94 14.89
CA ALA A 205 -12.35 -8.08 13.46
C ALA A 205 -11.15 -9.02 13.21
N ALA A 206 -11.33 -10.32 13.44
CA ALA A 206 -10.51 -11.30 12.74
C ALA A 206 -10.85 -11.22 11.24
N PRO A 207 -9.86 -11.16 10.33
CA PRO A 207 -10.15 -10.95 8.91
C PRO A 207 -10.86 -12.19 8.34
N PRO A 208 -11.95 -12.04 7.57
CA PRO A 208 -12.31 -13.07 6.61
C PRO A 208 -11.26 -13.00 5.51
N VAL A 209 -10.24 -13.86 5.59
CA VAL A 209 -9.41 -14.19 4.43
C VAL A 209 -10.34 -14.85 3.42
N ARG A 210 -10.93 -14.05 2.53
CA ARG A 210 -11.66 -14.57 1.38
C ARG A 210 -10.62 -15.03 0.37
N HIS A 211 -10.25 -16.31 0.45
CA HIS A 211 -9.59 -16.99 -0.64
C HIS A 211 -10.51 -16.94 -1.88
N ALA A 212 -10.00 -16.40 -2.99
CA ALA A 212 -10.60 -16.59 -4.29
C ALA A 212 -10.44 -18.07 -4.68
N GLY A 213 -11.36 -18.90 -4.20
CA GLY A 213 -11.26 -20.36 -4.35
C GLY A 213 -12.57 -21.14 -4.28
N ASP A 214 -13.72 -20.52 -4.00
CA ASP A 214 -15.02 -21.18 -4.18
C ASP A 214 -15.40 -21.16 -5.66
N LYS A 215 -14.81 -22.10 -6.41
CA LYS A 215 -15.47 -22.67 -7.57
C LYS A 215 -16.70 -23.40 -7.04
N GLN A 216 -17.85 -22.74 -7.10
CA GLN A 216 -19.13 -23.44 -7.12
C GLN A 216 -19.08 -24.39 -8.32
N ALA A 217 -18.76 -25.66 -8.06
CA ALA A 217 -18.97 -26.72 -9.02
C ALA A 217 -20.47 -26.79 -9.27
N SER A 218 -20.89 -26.24 -10.40
CA SER A 218 -22.16 -26.58 -11.02
C SER A 218 -22.06 -28.03 -11.48
N ASP A 219 -22.72 -28.92 -10.73
CA ASP A 219 -23.14 -30.22 -11.23
C ASP A 219 -24.11 -29.99 -12.39
N ASP A 220 -23.59 -29.97 -13.62
CA ASP A 220 -24.36 -30.24 -14.83
C ASP A 220 -24.08 -31.70 -15.23
N ASP A 221 -24.91 -32.60 -14.72
CA ASP A 221 -25.07 -33.98 -15.21
C ASP A 221 -26.02 -33.96 -16.42
N PRO A 222 -25.60 -34.29 -17.65
CA PRO A 222 -26.47 -34.25 -18.80
C PRO A 222 -26.95 -35.67 -19.13
N THR A 223 -27.93 -36.20 -18.39
CA THR A 223 -28.67 -37.38 -18.86
C THR A 223 -30.06 -37.51 -18.26
N ASP A 224 -31.06 -36.84 -18.83
CA ASP A 224 -32.44 -37.35 -18.82
C ASP A 224 -33.25 -36.81 -20.04
N PRO A 225 -33.62 -37.66 -21.02
CA PRO A 225 -34.34 -37.24 -22.21
C PRO A 225 -35.88 -37.20 -22.04
N ASP A 226 -36.46 -37.41 -20.86
CA ASP A 226 -37.91 -37.69 -20.77
C ASP A 226 -38.68 -36.80 -19.79
N LYS A 227 -38.71 -35.47 -20.04
CA LYS A 227 -39.66 -34.57 -19.35
C LYS A 227 -40.60 -33.83 -20.30
N PRO A 228 -41.93 -34.06 -20.23
CA PRO A 228 -42.89 -33.51 -21.19
C PRO A 228 -43.13 -32.01 -20.97
N ARG A 229 -43.19 -31.27 -22.10
CA ARG A 229 -43.64 -29.88 -22.16
C ARG A 229 -45.16 -29.82 -21.99
N GLY A 230 -45.67 -29.03 -21.03
CA GLY A 230 -47.11 -28.86 -20.83
C GLY A 230 -47.50 -27.58 -20.08
N SER A 231 -47.92 -26.57 -20.86
CA SER A 231 -48.97 -25.56 -20.63
C SER A 231 -49.19 -24.96 -19.23
N ILE A 232 -49.17 -23.62 -19.15
CA ILE A 232 -50.24 -22.76 -18.58
C ILE A 232 -50.05 -21.33 -19.12
N ARG A 233 -51.04 -20.83 -19.86
CA ARG A 233 -51.32 -19.38 -20.04
C ARG A 233 -52.83 -19.21 -20.07
N LEU A 234 -53.36 -18.50 -19.07
CA LEU A 234 -54.68 -17.91 -19.09
C LEU A 234 -54.72 -16.84 -17.99
N VAL A 235 -54.63 -15.57 -18.38
CA VAL A 235 -55.34 -14.49 -17.69
C VAL A 235 -55.68 -13.41 -18.72
N SER A 236 -56.99 -13.23 -18.92
CA SER A 236 -57.72 -12.14 -19.60
C SER A 236 -57.38 -11.79 -21.05
#